data_AF-W1Y6C0-F1
#
_entry.id   AF-W1Y6C0-F1
#
_cell.length_a   1.000
_cell.length_b   1.000
_cell.length_c   1.000
_cell.angle_alpha   90.00
_cell.angle_beta   90.00
_cell.angle_gamma   90.00
#
_symmetry.space_group_name_H-M   'P 1'
#
loop_
_entity.id
_entity.type
_entity.pdbx_description
1 polymer ?
#
loop_
_entity_poly.entity_id
_entity_poly.type
_entity_poly.pdbx_seq_one_letter_code
_entity_poly.pdbx_strand_id
1 'polypeptide(L)'
;DLASRVQPLFSTDFYREKWLVAVDDSRIEIALDQGEVKAGEFAEPICELELELLSGDTRAVLKLANQLVSQTGLRQGSLSKAARG
;
A
#
# COMPACT_ATOMS: atom_id res chain seq x y z
N ASP A 1 12.41 29.32 -11.33
CA ASP A 1 12.01 27.92 -11.52
C ASP A 1 11.74 27.29 -10.15
N LEU A 2 10.51 26.81 -9.92
CA LEU A 2 10.06 26.31 -8.61
C LEU A 2 10.68 24.94 -8.29
N ALA A 3 10.93 24.12 -9.30
CA ALA A 3 11.50 22.77 -9.16
C ALA A 3 12.92 22.80 -8.57
N SER A 4 13.72 23.81 -8.91
CA SER A 4 15.08 24.01 -8.36
C SER A 4 15.13 24.37 -6.87
N ARG A 5 13.97 24.63 -6.23
CA ARG A 5 13.88 25.11 -4.85
C ARG A 5 13.26 24.11 -3.87
N VAL A 6 12.87 22.92 -4.34
CA VAL A 6 12.34 21.86 -3.48
C VAL A 6 13.44 20.88 -3.12
N GLN A 7 13.40 20.40 -1.88
CA GLN A 7 14.24 19.31 -1.40
C GLN A 7 13.32 18.16 -0.95
N PRO A 8 13.70 16.90 -1.20
CA PRO A 8 12.90 15.76 -0.75
C PRO A 8 12.86 15.73 0.78
N LEU A 9 11.65 15.73 1.34
CA LEU A 9 11.46 15.45 2.76
C LEU A 9 11.63 13.96 3.05
N PHE A 10 11.27 13.14 2.07
CA PHE A 10 11.40 11.69 2.10
C PHE A 10 11.43 11.10 0.70
N SER A 11 11.73 9.80 0.64
CA SER A 11 11.64 9.00 -0.57
C SER A 11 11.18 7.58 -0.23
N THR A 12 10.51 6.94 -1.17
CA THR A 12 10.16 5.52 -1.09
C THR A 12 10.80 4.80 -2.26
N ASP A 13 11.46 3.67 -2.00
CA ASP A 13 12.00 2.78 -3.02
C ASP A 13 11.53 1.36 -2.73
N PHE A 14 10.67 0.82 -3.60
CA PHE A 14 10.05 -0.48 -3.40
C PHE A 14 9.64 -1.13 -4.72
N TYR A 15 9.58 -2.45 -4.68
CA TYR A 15 8.97 -3.27 -5.72
C TYR A 15 7.50 -3.46 -5.42
N ARG A 16 6.66 -3.28 -6.45
CA ARG A 16 5.23 -3.53 -6.39
C ARG A 16 4.87 -4.72 -7.27
N GLU A 17 4.37 -5.77 -6.64
CA GLU A 17 3.70 -6.88 -7.33
C GLU A 17 2.18 -6.66 -7.29
N LYS A 18 1.48 -6.90 -8.40
CA LYS A 18 0.05 -6.60 -8.53
C LYS A 18 -0.72 -7.79 -9.05
N TRP A 19 -1.87 -8.04 -8.44
CA TRP A 19 -2.84 -9.04 -8.90
C TRP A 19 -4.21 -8.42 -9.04
N LEU A 20 -4.95 -8.85 -10.06
CA LEU A 20 -6.37 -8.51 -10.22
C LEU A 20 -7.21 -9.69 -9.76
N VAL A 21 -8.12 -9.43 -8.83
CA VAL A 21 -9.05 -10.43 -8.32
C VAL A 21 -10.49 -9.97 -8.50
N ALA A 22 -11.37 -10.95 -8.75
CA ALA A 22 -12.80 -10.74 -8.76
C ALA A 22 -13.37 -11.19 -7.41
N VAL A 23 -14.16 -10.33 -6.77
CA VAL A 23 -14.88 -10.63 -5.53
C VAL A 23 -16.33 -10.18 -5.71
N ASP A 24 -17.23 -11.16 -5.73
CA ASP A 24 -18.62 -10.94 -6.15
C ASP A 24 -18.64 -10.23 -7.53
N ASP A 25 -19.44 -9.18 -7.71
CA ASP A 25 -19.49 -8.37 -8.95
C ASP A 25 -18.43 -7.24 -8.98
N SER A 26 -17.38 -7.32 -8.18
CA SER A 26 -16.34 -6.28 -8.03
C SER A 26 -14.98 -6.71 -8.55
N ARG A 27 -14.19 -5.74 -9.01
CA ARG A 27 -12.79 -5.91 -9.44
C ARG A 27 -11.90 -5.16 -8.47
N ILE A 28 -10.96 -5.88 -7.86
CA ILE A 28 -10.05 -5.35 -6.84
C ILE A 28 -8.62 -5.61 -7.30
N GLU A 29 -7.76 -4.59 -7.23
CA GLU A 29 -6.31 -4.75 -7.33
C GLU A 29 -5.75 -5.04 -5.95
N ILE A 30 -4.95 -6.10 -5.84
CA ILE A 30 -4.10 -6.38 -4.68
C ILE A 30 -2.69 -5.95 -5.07
N ALA A 31 -2.05 -5.11 -4.27
CA ALA A 31 -0.66 -4.72 -4.45
C ALA A 31 0.17 -5.14 -3.25
N LEU A 32 1.26 -5.89 -3.48
CA LEU A 32 2.28 -6.17 -2.48
C LEU A 32 3.47 -5.24 -2.73
N ASP A 33 3.72 -4.36 -1.76
CA ASP A 33 4.84 -3.44 -1.76
C ASP A 33 5.94 -3.94 -0.83
N GLN A 34 7.16 -4.09 -1.36
CA GLN A 34 8.33 -4.51 -0.60
C GLN A 34 9.54 -3.62 -0.91
N GLY A 35 10.08 -2.97 0.11
CA GLY A 35 11.20 -2.03 -0.04
C GLY A 35 11.41 -1.21 1.22
N GLU A 36 11.60 0.09 1.07
CA GLU A 36 11.89 0.98 2.20
C GLU A 36 11.38 2.42 1.96
N VAL A 37 11.05 3.08 3.07
CA VAL A 37 10.86 4.53 3.14
C VAL A 37 12.08 5.14 3.82
N LYS A 38 12.57 6.28 3.29
CA LYS A 38 13.73 7.02 3.80
C LYS A 38 13.39 8.47 4.07
N ALA A 39 13.81 8.99 5.21
CA ALA A 39 13.73 10.41 5.58
C ALA A 39 15.06 10.85 6.20
N GLY A 40 15.89 11.56 5.42
CA GLY A 40 17.27 11.87 5.82
C GLY A 40 18.09 10.59 6.05
N GLU A 41 18.66 10.45 7.25
CA GLU A 41 19.44 9.28 7.67
C GLU A 41 18.56 8.12 8.20
N PHE A 42 17.24 8.32 8.31
CA PHE A 42 16.33 7.29 8.81
C PHE A 42 15.75 6.46 7.66
N ALA A 43 15.60 5.16 7.89
CA ALA A 43 14.95 4.24 6.96
C ALA A 43 14.05 3.24 7.70
N GLU A 44 12.92 2.89 7.11
CA GLU A 44 11.98 1.89 7.64
C GLU A 44 11.54 0.93 6.52
N PRO A 45 11.52 -0.41 6.76
CA PRO A 45 11.12 -1.37 5.73
C PRO A 45 9.63 -1.25 5.38
N ILE A 46 9.31 -1.32 4.09
CA ILE A 46 7.96 -1.46 3.55
C ILE A 46 7.72 -2.95 3.29
N CYS A 47 6.64 -3.48 3.87
CA CYS A 47 6.07 -4.78 3.56
C CYS A 47 4.57 -4.65 3.77
N GLU A 48 3.87 -4.18 2.73
CA GLU A 48 2.48 -3.74 2.81
C GLU A 48 1.66 -4.43 1.72
N LEU A 49 0.47 -4.91 2.08
CA LEU A 49 -0.54 -5.41 1.14
C LEU A 49 -1.65 -4.37 1.04
N GLU A 50 -1.81 -3.73 -0.11
CA GLU A 50 -2.83 -2.74 -0.40
C GLU A 50 -3.97 -3.36 -1.22
N LEU A 51 -5.21 -2.91 -0.96
CA LEU A 51 -6.40 -3.30 -1.72
C LEU A 51 -7.04 -2.05 -2.34
N GLU A 52 -7.17 -2.04 -3.66
CA GLU A 52 -7.79 -0.93 -4.39
C GLU A 52 -9.02 -1.42 -5.18
N LEU A 53 -10.18 -0.81 -4.93
CA LEU A 53 -11.38 -1.09 -5.70
C LEU A 53 -11.28 -0.40 -7.06
N LEU A 54 -11.23 -1.20 -8.13
CA LEU A 54 -11.25 -0.67 -9.50
C LEU A 54 -12.68 -0.46 -10.01
N SER A 55 -13.60 -1.35 -9.65
CA SER A 55 -15.03 -1.24 -9.98
C SER A 55 -15.89 -2.14 -9.10
N GLY A 56 -17.15 -1.77 -8.87
CA GLY A 56 -18.11 -2.57 -8.10
C GLY A 56 -18.39 -1.93 -6.74
N ASP A 57 -18.48 -2.74 -5.69
CA ASP A 57 -18.90 -2.33 -4.36
C ASP A 57 -17.75 -2.37 -3.35
N THR A 58 -17.56 -1.29 -2.60
CA THR A 58 -16.60 -1.20 -1.49
C THR A 58 -16.74 -2.29 -0.43
N ARG A 59 -17.94 -2.87 -0.25
CA ARG A 59 -18.17 -4.01 0.65
C ARG A 59 -17.36 -5.24 0.24
N ALA A 60 -17.07 -5.41 -1.05
CA ALA A 60 -16.22 -6.50 -1.55
C ALA A 60 -14.76 -6.35 -1.07
N VAL A 61 -14.26 -5.11 -0.98
CA VAL A 61 -12.91 -4.83 -0.42
C VAL A 61 -12.86 -5.22 1.05
N LEU A 62 -13.86 -4.81 1.85
CA LEU A 62 -13.92 -5.16 3.27
C LEU A 62 -14.05 -6.66 3.49
N LYS A 63 -14.84 -7.35 2.65
CA LYS A 63 -14.96 -8.81 2.65
C LYS A 63 -13.61 -9.48 2.40
N LEU A 64 -12.88 -9.03 1.38
CA LEU A 64 -11.54 -9.54 1.05
C LEU A 64 -10.53 -9.22 2.16
N ALA A 65 -10.54 -7.99 2.70
CA ALA A 65 -9.67 -7.59 3.81
C ALA A 65 -9.88 -8.49 5.04
N ASN A 66 -11.14 -8.77 5.41
CA ASN A 66 -11.47 -9.66 6.52
C ASN A 66 -10.97 -11.10 6.31
N GLN A 67 -11.01 -11.60 5.07
CA GLN A 67 -10.43 -12.90 4.74
C GLN A 67 -8.90 -12.89 4.87
N LEU A 68 -8.23 -11.83 4.42
CA LEU A 68 -6.77 -11.70 4.48
C LEU A 68 -6.26 -11.58 5.91
N VAL A 69 -6.88 -10.73 6.76
CA VAL A 69 -6.46 -10.56 8.17
C VAL A 69 -6.74 -11.79 9.04
N SER A 70 -7.54 -12.75 8.55
CA SER A 70 -7.69 -14.05 9.22
C SER A 70 -6.43 -14.93 9.11
N GLN A 71 -5.53 -14.61 8.17
CA GLN A 71 -4.24 -15.27 8.02
C GLN A 71 -3.20 -14.67 8.98
N THR A 72 -2.23 -15.48 9.42
CA THR A 72 -1.13 -14.98 10.24
C THR A 72 -0.19 -14.08 9.42
N GLY A 73 0.42 -13.08 10.06
CA GLY A 73 1.40 -12.20 9.42
C GLY A 73 0.82 -10.93 8.78
N LEU A 74 -0.50 -10.75 8.77
CA LEU A 74 -1.15 -9.51 8.34
C LEU A 74 -1.78 -8.78 9.52
N ARG A 75 -1.64 -7.45 9.52
CA ARG A 75 -2.35 -6.54 10.43
C ARG A 75 -2.78 -5.30 9.65
N GLN A 76 -3.85 -4.67 10.07
CA GLN A 76 -4.26 -3.40 9.48
C GLN A 76 -3.20 -2.32 9.76
N GLY A 77 -2.71 -1.67 8.70
CA GLY A 77 -1.88 -0.48 8.78
C GLY A 77 -2.74 0.77 8.94
N SER A 78 -2.23 1.77 9.68
CA SER A 78 -2.91 3.06 9.91
C SER A 78 -2.11 4.26 9.40
N LEU A 79 -0.87 4.05 8.96
CA LEU A 79 0.02 5.10 8.46
C LEU A 79 0.29 4.87 6.98
N SER A 80 0.34 5.94 6.20
CA SER A 80 0.84 5.89 4.83
C SER A 80 2.37 5.87 4.81
N LYS A 81 2.96 5.50 3.69
CA LYS A 81 4.42 5.59 3.47
C LYS A 81 4.95 6.99 3.79
N ALA A 82 4.29 8.03 3.28
CA ALA A 82 4.61 9.44 3.53
C ALA A 82 4.44 9.88 5.00
N ALA A 83 3.63 9.18 5.80
CA ALA A 83 3.51 9.45 7.23
C ALA A 83 4.60 8.73 8.05
N ARG A 84 5.25 7.71 7.47
CA ARG A 84 6.34 6.93 8.08
C ARG A 84 7.71 7.53 7.77
N GLY A 85 7.83 8.21 6.65
CA GLY A 85 8.97 9.04 6.26
C GLY A 85 8.53 9.83 5.08
#